data_AF-A0A978T366-F1
#
_entry.id   AF-A0A978T366-F1
#
_cell.length_a   1.000
_cell.length_b   1.000
_cell.length_c   1.000
_cell.angle_alpha   90.00
_cell.angle_beta   90.00
_cell.angle_gamma   90.00
#
_symmetry.space_group_name_H-M   'P 1'
#
loop_
_entity.id
_entity.type
_entity.pdbx_description
1 polymer ?
#
loop_
_entity_poly.entity_id
_entity_poly.type
_entity_poly.pdbx_seq_one_letter_code
_entity_poly.pdbx_strand_id
1 'polypeptide(L)'
;MASCLTGDWLKKIYPELANQIFLELDENSLFSIWQFVNGSPIIVKSHNIRLIVLPEESGDFSEFIIPQEWVDIPRFRGDYFLPVLVDLEGNRLRVYGFVSRQRLKRQAEYNSNLYQYHCPSRLIEREINPTLLYSKYLPSSEEELVYIPDFSSEEKEKLMARLEAIDCDVIRCRLDFGEWTALFADDNYRLLLYQKYQPINLGEWLEKELHQTCRGWQKLQDLNEEINWIIPRYLTPLYPVSMRSNSVLNLEDIYGTKDEGKLRIAAQKLSIISRRYSSNKEKILKALNYIITNSQDEETRWLAAEGIWQLKPNHPHAGLW
;
A
#
# COMPACT_ATOMS: atom_id res chain seq x y z
N MET A 1 -15.59 -5.89 2.63
CA MET A 1 -14.33 -5.77 1.85
C MET A 1 -13.65 -7.12 1.65
N ALA A 2 -13.45 -7.96 2.68
CA ALA A 2 -12.77 -9.26 2.55
C ALA A 2 -13.36 -10.18 1.45
N SER A 3 -14.70 -10.36 1.40
CA SER A 3 -15.35 -11.27 0.42
C SER A 3 -15.27 -10.83 -1.05
N CYS A 4 -14.92 -9.57 -1.32
CA CYS A 4 -14.76 -9.08 -2.71
C CYS A 4 -13.35 -9.34 -3.22
N LEU A 5 -12.41 -9.68 -2.35
CA LEU A 5 -10.98 -9.88 -2.65
C LEU A 5 -10.56 -11.35 -2.45
N THR A 6 -11.43 -12.17 -1.87
CA THR A 6 -11.29 -13.63 -1.66
C THR A 6 -11.33 -14.47 -2.95
N GLY A 7 -11.29 -13.83 -4.13
CA GLY A 7 -11.38 -14.51 -5.43
C GLY A 7 -12.80 -14.99 -5.81
N ASP A 8 -13.83 -14.70 -5.01
CA ASP A 8 -15.21 -15.12 -5.31
C ASP A 8 -15.76 -14.46 -6.57
N TRP A 9 -15.28 -13.25 -6.90
CA TRP A 9 -15.56 -12.62 -8.19
C TRP A 9 -14.93 -13.39 -9.35
N LEU A 10 -13.72 -13.94 -9.18
CA LEU A 10 -13.03 -14.71 -10.21
C LEU A 10 -13.81 -16.00 -10.53
N LYS A 11 -14.38 -16.64 -9.49
CA LYS A 11 -15.30 -17.78 -9.64
C LYS A 11 -16.60 -17.39 -10.38
N LYS A 12 -17.09 -16.17 -10.21
CA LYS A 12 -18.28 -15.66 -10.92
C LYS A 12 -18.00 -15.33 -12.38
N ILE A 13 -16.83 -14.77 -12.68
CA ILE A 13 -16.44 -14.40 -14.05
C ILE A 13 -16.02 -15.65 -14.84
N TYR A 14 -15.33 -16.59 -14.20
CA TYR A 14 -14.83 -17.83 -14.81
C TYR A 14 -15.33 -19.05 -14.02
N PRO A 15 -16.59 -19.46 -14.23
CA PRO A 15 -17.19 -20.58 -13.51
C PRO A 15 -16.44 -21.90 -13.71
N GLU A 16 -15.79 -22.10 -14.86
CA GLU A 16 -14.92 -23.25 -15.13
C GLU A 16 -13.69 -23.34 -14.19
N LEU A 17 -13.26 -22.22 -13.62
CA LEU A 17 -12.14 -22.13 -12.68
C LEU A 17 -12.60 -22.18 -11.21
N ALA A 18 -13.92 -22.12 -10.94
CA ALA A 18 -14.45 -21.93 -9.61
C ALA A 18 -13.96 -22.99 -8.58
N ASN A 19 -13.83 -24.24 -9.03
CA ASN A 19 -13.37 -25.36 -8.22
C ASN A 19 -11.83 -25.48 -8.12
N GLN A 20 -11.10 -24.64 -8.86
CA GLN A 20 -9.64 -24.64 -8.94
C GLN A 20 -9.01 -23.46 -8.20
N ILE A 21 -9.80 -22.45 -7.81
CA ILE A 21 -9.37 -21.22 -7.16
C ILE A 21 -9.42 -21.37 -5.63
N PHE A 22 -8.28 -21.16 -4.97
CA PHE A 22 -8.16 -21.20 -3.51
C PHE A 22 -7.34 -20.02 -3.00
N LEU A 23 -7.67 -19.56 -1.79
CA LEU A 23 -6.82 -18.63 -1.06
C LEU A 23 -5.75 -19.42 -0.32
N GLU A 24 -4.51 -19.02 -0.49
CA GLU A 24 -3.35 -19.67 0.15
C GLU A 24 -3.25 -19.33 1.64
N LEU A 25 -3.71 -18.14 2.01
CA LEU A 25 -3.48 -17.55 3.33
C LEU A 25 -4.81 -17.33 4.06
N ASP A 26 -4.78 -17.53 5.38
CA ASP A 26 -5.89 -17.17 6.27
C ASP A 26 -6.02 -15.65 6.42
N GLU A 27 -7.14 -15.19 6.98
CA GLU A 27 -7.43 -13.76 7.11
C GLU A 27 -6.40 -13.00 7.96
N ASN A 28 -5.91 -13.59 9.07
CA ASN A 28 -4.93 -12.92 9.92
C ASN A 28 -3.58 -12.78 9.22
N SER A 29 -3.17 -13.83 8.49
CA SER A 29 -2.00 -13.77 7.63
C SER A 29 -2.13 -12.70 6.55
N LEU A 30 -3.30 -12.58 5.91
CA LEU A 30 -3.56 -11.54 4.91
C LEU A 30 -3.51 -10.13 5.51
N PHE A 31 -4.12 -9.91 6.67
CA PHE A 31 -4.06 -8.60 7.33
C PHE A 31 -2.63 -8.21 7.72
N SER A 32 -1.84 -9.17 8.20
CA SER A 32 -0.42 -8.94 8.50
C SER A 32 0.39 -8.52 7.29
N ILE A 33 0.01 -8.98 6.10
CA ILE A 33 0.65 -8.62 4.82
C ILE A 33 0.16 -7.25 4.34
N TRP A 34 -1.15 -7.02 4.33
CA TRP A 34 -1.76 -5.78 3.83
C TRP A 34 -1.36 -4.54 4.63
N GLN A 35 -0.96 -4.71 5.88
CA GLN A 35 -0.38 -3.63 6.67
C GLN A 35 0.87 -3.02 6.01
N PHE A 36 1.63 -3.81 5.25
CA PHE A 36 2.91 -3.40 4.69
C PHE A 36 2.97 -3.43 3.15
N VAL A 37 2.25 -4.34 2.52
CA VAL A 37 2.37 -4.63 1.08
C VAL A 37 1.00 -4.74 0.44
N ASN A 38 0.78 -3.97 -0.63
CA ASN A 38 -0.43 -4.09 -1.44
C ASN A 38 -0.41 -5.40 -2.23
N GLY A 39 -1.49 -6.19 -2.13
CA GLY A 39 -1.71 -7.34 -2.99
C GLY A 39 -2.23 -8.56 -2.24
N SER A 40 -2.90 -9.44 -2.97
CA SER A 40 -3.48 -10.68 -2.44
C SER A 40 -3.14 -11.86 -3.34
N PRO A 41 -2.59 -12.95 -2.79
CA PRO A 41 -2.30 -14.15 -3.57
C PRO A 41 -3.57 -15.01 -3.73
N ILE A 42 -3.80 -15.46 -4.96
CA ILE A 42 -4.82 -16.43 -5.34
C ILE A 42 -4.13 -17.59 -6.05
N ILE A 43 -4.35 -18.81 -5.59
CA ILE A 43 -3.79 -20.00 -6.22
C ILE A 43 -4.82 -20.62 -7.16
N VAL A 44 -4.35 -20.95 -8.37
CA VAL A 44 -5.06 -21.79 -9.34
C VAL A 44 -4.43 -23.19 -9.33
N LYS A 45 -5.13 -24.16 -8.73
CA LYS A 45 -4.59 -25.51 -8.43
C LYS A 45 -4.16 -26.31 -9.65
N SER A 46 -4.84 -26.16 -10.78
CA SER A 46 -4.59 -27.01 -11.96
C SER A 46 -3.15 -26.96 -12.46
N HIS A 47 -2.46 -25.84 -12.22
CA HIS A 47 -1.09 -25.61 -12.69
C HIS A 47 -0.18 -25.03 -11.60
N ASN A 48 -0.64 -25.02 -10.34
CA ASN A 48 0.05 -24.38 -9.21
C ASN A 48 0.48 -22.92 -9.52
N ILE A 49 -0.40 -22.18 -10.19
CA ILE A 49 -0.14 -20.79 -10.58
C ILE A 49 -0.58 -19.87 -9.44
N ARG A 50 0.31 -18.98 -9.01
CA ARG A 50 0.01 -17.91 -8.05
C ARG A 50 -0.28 -16.60 -8.79
N LEU A 51 -1.53 -16.18 -8.73
CA LEU A 51 -2.02 -14.89 -9.22
C LEU A 51 -1.98 -13.87 -8.09
N ILE A 52 -1.33 -12.73 -8.29
CA ILE A 52 -1.31 -11.65 -7.31
C ILE A 52 -2.30 -10.58 -7.77
N VAL A 53 -3.39 -10.42 -7.03
CA VAL A 53 -4.38 -9.38 -7.26
C VAL A 53 -3.90 -8.10 -6.60
N LEU A 54 -3.80 -7.03 -7.38
CA LEU A 54 -3.32 -5.73 -6.95
C LEU A 54 -4.47 -4.73 -7.09
N PRO A 55 -5.17 -4.40 -5.99
CA PRO A 55 -6.21 -3.38 -6.05
C PRO A 55 -5.60 -2.00 -6.28
N GLU A 56 -6.27 -1.26 -7.14
CA GLU A 56 -5.98 0.13 -7.49
C GLU A 56 -7.26 0.94 -7.31
N GLU A 57 -7.17 2.02 -6.53
CA GLU A 57 -8.28 2.95 -6.30
C GLU A 57 -8.15 4.19 -7.18
N SER A 58 -6.96 4.46 -7.72
CA SER A 58 -6.75 5.62 -8.58
C SER A 58 -7.32 5.41 -9.98
N GLY A 59 -7.77 6.52 -10.59
CA GLY A 59 -8.23 6.57 -11.98
C GLY A 59 -7.10 6.58 -13.00
N ASP A 60 -5.84 6.60 -12.55
CA ASP A 60 -4.68 6.60 -13.44
C ASP A 60 -4.28 5.18 -13.82
N PHE A 61 -4.43 4.87 -15.11
CA PHE A 61 -4.08 3.57 -15.68
C PHE A 61 -2.89 3.68 -16.64
N SER A 62 -2.07 4.71 -16.49
CA SER A 62 -0.81 4.83 -17.22
C SER A 62 0.19 3.78 -16.73
N GLU A 63 0.26 3.56 -15.42
CA GLU A 63 1.21 2.66 -14.77
C GLU A 63 0.60 1.94 -13.57
N PHE A 64 1.05 0.70 -13.34
CA PHE A 64 0.66 -0.11 -12.20
C PHE A 64 1.88 -0.42 -11.35
N ILE A 65 1.71 -0.30 -10.04
CA ILE A 65 2.80 -0.50 -9.07
C ILE A 65 2.73 -1.92 -8.53
N ILE A 66 3.81 -2.66 -8.71
CA ILE A 66 3.93 -4.04 -8.25
C ILE A 66 5.01 -4.09 -7.17
N PRO A 67 4.67 -4.37 -5.89
CA PRO A 67 5.66 -4.47 -4.83
C PRO A 67 6.67 -5.59 -5.08
N GLN A 68 7.94 -5.32 -4.79
CA GLN A 68 9.02 -6.28 -5.00
C GLN A 68 8.84 -7.57 -4.19
N GLU A 69 8.16 -7.50 -3.04
CA GLU A 69 7.88 -8.64 -2.17
C GLU A 69 7.14 -9.76 -2.92
N TRP A 70 6.19 -9.41 -3.78
CA TRP A 70 5.44 -10.37 -4.58
C TRP A 70 6.22 -10.91 -5.78
N VAL A 71 7.37 -10.31 -6.13
CA VAL A 71 8.17 -10.67 -7.30
C VAL A 71 9.39 -11.49 -6.91
N ASP A 72 10.06 -11.09 -5.83
CA ASP A 72 11.42 -11.54 -5.51
C ASP A 72 11.49 -12.44 -4.29
N ILE A 73 10.50 -12.42 -3.39
CA ILE A 73 10.49 -13.30 -2.22
C ILE A 73 9.98 -14.68 -2.65
N PRO A 74 10.81 -15.75 -2.62
CA PRO A 74 10.41 -17.07 -3.10
C PRO A 74 9.10 -17.59 -2.50
N ARG A 75 8.88 -17.33 -1.21
CA ARG A 75 7.66 -17.73 -0.49
C ARG A 75 6.39 -17.10 -1.09
N PHE A 76 6.45 -15.81 -1.44
CA PHE A 76 5.30 -15.03 -1.91
C PHE A 76 5.27 -14.84 -3.43
N ARG A 77 6.28 -15.33 -4.14
CA ARG A 77 6.49 -15.11 -5.56
C ARG A 77 5.23 -15.40 -6.39
N GLY A 78 4.70 -14.36 -7.01
CA GLY A 78 3.63 -14.43 -7.99
C GLY A 78 4.15 -14.82 -9.37
N ASP A 79 3.36 -15.60 -10.09
CA ASP A 79 3.61 -15.92 -11.50
C ASP A 79 3.02 -14.84 -12.41
N TYR A 80 1.84 -14.33 -12.03
CA TYR A 80 1.14 -13.26 -12.73
C TYR A 80 0.60 -12.21 -11.77
N PHE A 81 0.56 -10.97 -12.23
CA PHE A 81 0.07 -9.81 -11.49
C PHE A 81 -1.15 -9.24 -12.19
N LEU A 82 -2.23 -9.06 -11.44
CA LEU A 82 -3.55 -8.64 -11.94
C LEU A 82 -3.91 -7.31 -11.28
N PRO A 83 -3.73 -6.18 -11.97
CA PRO A 83 -4.26 -4.90 -11.52
C PRO A 83 -5.79 -4.90 -11.60
N VAL A 84 -6.42 -4.48 -10.51
CA VAL A 84 -7.87 -4.46 -10.36
C VAL A 84 -8.32 -3.09 -9.90
N LEU A 85 -9.13 -2.40 -10.71
CA LEU A 85 -9.82 -1.20 -10.26
C LEU A 85 -10.89 -1.56 -9.25
N VAL A 86 -10.86 -0.88 -8.12
CA VAL A 86 -11.95 -0.90 -7.14
C VAL A 86 -12.64 0.47 -7.17
N ASP A 87 -13.80 0.52 -7.81
CA ASP A 87 -14.66 1.70 -7.83
C ASP A 87 -15.75 1.53 -6.76
N LEU A 88 -15.52 2.14 -5.60
CA LEU A 88 -16.44 2.08 -4.47
C LEU A 88 -17.71 2.91 -4.71
N GLU A 89 -17.61 4.01 -5.45
CA GLU A 89 -18.75 4.89 -5.75
C GLU A 89 -19.71 4.21 -6.74
N GLY A 90 -19.16 3.60 -7.78
CA GLY A 90 -19.91 2.84 -8.77
C GLY A 90 -20.25 1.41 -8.34
N ASN A 91 -19.75 0.95 -7.19
CA ASN A 91 -19.82 -0.43 -6.70
C ASN A 91 -19.40 -1.45 -7.76
N ARG A 92 -18.27 -1.17 -8.43
CA ARG A 92 -17.75 -1.94 -9.55
C ARG A 92 -16.32 -2.35 -9.31
N LEU A 93 -16.02 -3.58 -9.73
CA LEU A 93 -14.67 -4.10 -9.77
C LEU A 93 -14.33 -4.39 -11.23
N ARG A 94 -13.22 -3.84 -11.71
CA ARG A 94 -12.76 -4.04 -13.09
C ARG A 94 -11.35 -4.59 -13.09
N VAL A 95 -11.18 -5.77 -13.67
CA VAL A 95 -9.84 -6.31 -13.93
C VAL A 95 -9.27 -5.66 -15.19
N TYR A 96 -8.07 -5.09 -15.10
CA TYR A 96 -7.45 -4.42 -16.25
C TYR A 96 -6.80 -5.37 -17.24
N GLY A 97 -6.35 -6.52 -16.73
CA GLY A 97 -5.57 -7.50 -17.46
C GLY A 97 -4.58 -8.17 -16.53
N PHE A 98 -3.49 -8.68 -17.10
CA PHE A 98 -2.43 -9.32 -16.33
C PHE A 98 -1.05 -9.07 -16.95
N VAL A 99 0.01 -9.30 -16.16
CA VAL A 99 1.40 -9.34 -16.64
C VAL A 99 2.13 -10.49 -15.97
N SER A 100 2.98 -11.20 -16.72
CA SER A 100 3.81 -12.27 -16.16
C SER A 100 5.04 -11.72 -15.43
N ARG A 101 5.52 -12.44 -14.42
CA ARG A 101 6.76 -12.09 -13.71
C ARG A 101 7.97 -11.93 -14.63
N GLN A 102 8.12 -12.81 -15.62
CA GLN A 102 9.22 -12.73 -16.59
C GLN A 102 9.16 -11.44 -17.42
N ARG A 103 7.97 -11.07 -17.88
CA ARG A 103 7.77 -9.84 -18.65
C ARG A 103 7.98 -8.61 -17.78
N LEU A 104 7.50 -8.64 -16.53
CA LEU A 104 7.73 -7.60 -15.54
C LEU A 104 9.23 -7.37 -15.32
N LYS A 105 9.99 -8.41 -14.99
CA LYS A 105 11.44 -8.33 -14.74
C LYS A 105 12.26 -7.81 -15.92
N ARG A 106 11.80 -8.06 -17.16
CA ARG A 106 12.52 -7.67 -18.38
C ARG A 106 12.19 -6.26 -18.85
N GLN A 107 10.99 -5.75 -18.60
CA GLN A 107 10.47 -4.56 -19.28
C GLN A 107 9.92 -3.46 -18.36
N ALA A 108 9.69 -3.76 -17.08
CA ALA A 108 9.23 -2.77 -16.11
C ALA A 108 10.38 -1.98 -15.51
N GLU A 109 10.09 -0.76 -15.07
CA GLU A 109 11.07 0.10 -14.42
C GLU A 109 11.14 -0.23 -12.93
N TYR A 110 12.32 -0.60 -12.44
CA TYR A 110 12.51 -0.94 -11.04
C TYR A 110 12.94 0.29 -10.24
N ASN A 111 12.20 0.58 -9.17
CA ASN A 111 12.50 1.63 -8.21
C ASN A 111 13.11 1.01 -6.94
N SER A 112 14.44 1.11 -6.83
CA SER A 112 15.19 0.57 -5.69
C SER A 112 14.93 1.28 -4.37
N ASN A 113 14.46 2.53 -4.39
CA ASN A 113 14.23 3.30 -3.17
C ASN A 113 12.93 2.89 -2.47
N LEU A 114 11.96 2.40 -3.25
CA LEU A 114 10.64 2.01 -2.77
C LEU A 114 10.38 0.52 -2.90
N TYR A 115 11.34 -0.28 -3.38
CA TYR A 115 11.16 -1.72 -3.61
C TYR A 115 9.88 -2.01 -4.40
N GLN A 116 9.76 -1.39 -5.58
CA GLN A 116 8.58 -1.41 -6.43
C GLN A 116 8.97 -1.53 -7.92
N TYR A 117 8.17 -2.27 -8.69
CA TYR A 117 8.21 -2.27 -10.14
C TYR A 117 7.09 -1.39 -10.67
N HIS A 118 7.45 -0.42 -11.51
CA HIS A 118 6.54 0.41 -12.27
C HIS A 118 6.26 -0.26 -13.61
N CYS A 119 5.06 -0.81 -13.73
CA CYS A 119 4.60 -1.54 -14.91
C CYS A 119 3.70 -0.64 -15.75
N PRO A 120 4.19 -0.06 -16.86
CA PRO A 120 3.35 0.74 -17.72
C PRO A 120 2.25 -0.11 -18.35
N SER A 121 1.07 0.47 -18.56
CA SER A 121 -0.13 -0.26 -19.02
C SER A 121 0.03 -0.92 -20.38
N ARG A 122 0.98 -0.47 -21.21
CA ARG A 122 1.40 -1.12 -22.45
C ARG A 122 1.95 -2.54 -22.26
N LEU A 123 2.41 -2.89 -21.05
CA LEU A 123 2.89 -4.23 -20.71
C LEU A 123 1.78 -5.16 -20.24
N ILE A 124 0.61 -4.61 -19.87
CA ILE A 124 -0.54 -5.37 -19.40
C ILE A 124 -1.28 -5.98 -20.59
N GLU A 125 -1.45 -7.30 -20.55
CA GLU A 125 -2.28 -8.02 -21.51
C GLU A 125 -3.73 -7.96 -21.04
N ARG A 126 -4.61 -7.34 -21.84
CA ARG A 126 -6.01 -7.05 -21.46
C ARG A 126 -6.92 -8.26 -21.50
N GLU A 127 -6.57 -9.28 -22.29
CA GLU A 127 -7.37 -10.48 -22.44
C GLU A 127 -6.90 -11.55 -21.47
N ILE A 128 -7.60 -11.70 -20.35
CA ILE A 128 -7.43 -12.86 -19.47
C ILE A 128 -8.09 -14.04 -20.18
N ASN A 129 -7.29 -14.74 -20.98
CA ASN A 129 -7.74 -15.96 -21.64
C ASN A 129 -7.63 -17.12 -20.64
N PRO A 130 -8.69 -17.91 -20.40
CA PRO A 130 -8.60 -19.13 -19.60
C PRO A 130 -7.47 -20.04 -20.10
N THR A 131 -7.26 -20.16 -21.42
CA THR A 131 -6.16 -20.91 -22.03
C THR A 131 -4.77 -20.42 -21.63
N LEU A 132 -4.65 -19.17 -21.17
CA LEU A 132 -3.42 -18.60 -20.62
C LEU A 132 -3.02 -19.27 -19.30
N LEU A 133 -4.01 -19.69 -18.50
CA LEU A 133 -3.83 -20.51 -17.31
C LEU A 133 -3.55 -21.98 -17.64
N TYR A 134 -3.78 -22.41 -18.89
CA TYR A 134 -3.71 -23.82 -19.31
C TYR A 134 -2.52 -24.19 -20.21
N SER A 135 -1.87 -23.30 -20.96
CA SER A 135 -0.83 -23.79 -21.91
C SER A 135 0.24 -22.84 -22.45
N LYS A 136 0.00 -21.52 -22.58
CA LYS A 136 0.87 -20.70 -23.46
C LYS A 136 2.01 -19.93 -22.75
N TYR A 137 1.93 -19.79 -21.42
CA TYR A 137 2.86 -18.94 -20.65
C TYR A 137 3.35 -19.61 -19.36
N LEU A 138 3.23 -20.95 -19.24
CA LEU A 138 3.86 -21.67 -18.13
C LEU A 138 5.33 -21.22 -18.04
N PRO A 139 5.78 -20.67 -16.91
CA PRO A 139 7.17 -20.30 -16.76
C PRO A 139 8.00 -21.55 -16.99
N SER A 140 8.86 -21.53 -18.01
CA SER A 140 9.95 -22.48 -18.16
C SER A 140 10.67 -22.53 -16.82
N SER A 141 10.62 -23.69 -16.19
CA SER A 141 11.29 -23.96 -14.92
C SER A 141 12.75 -23.52 -15.00
N GLU A 142 13.24 -22.97 -13.90
CA GLU A 142 14.64 -22.56 -13.65
C GLU A 142 15.02 -21.13 -14.08
N GLU A 143 14.62 -20.13 -13.28
CA GLU A 143 15.36 -18.86 -13.20
C GLU A 143 15.64 -18.53 -11.71
N GLU A 144 16.88 -18.10 -11.48
CA GLU A 144 17.65 -17.90 -10.23
C GLU A 144 16.84 -17.88 -8.92
N LEU A 145 17.19 -18.82 -8.04
CA LEU A 145 16.89 -18.76 -6.62
C LEU A 145 17.57 -17.50 -6.06
N VAL A 146 16.81 -16.41 -5.94
CA VAL A 146 17.24 -15.27 -5.12
C VAL A 146 17.36 -15.80 -3.69
N TYR A 147 18.60 -15.97 -3.25
CA TYR A 147 18.92 -16.44 -1.91
C TYR A 147 18.39 -15.41 -0.92
N ILE A 148 17.40 -15.80 -0.12
CA ILE A 148 17.02 -15.03 1.07
C ILE A 148 18.21 -15.18 2.03
N PRO A 149 18.81 -14.08 2.51
CA PRO A 149 19.83 -14.19 3.53
C PRO A 149 19.21 -14.85 4.76
N ASP A 150 19.76 -16.00 5.18
CA ASP A 150 19.28 -16.72 6.35
C ASP A 150 19.82 -16.05 7.60
N PHE A 151 19.06 -15.10 8.14
CA PHE A 151 19.40 -14.42 9.38
C PHE A 151 18.98 -15.27 10.58
N SER A 152 19.90 -15.38 11.54
CA SER A 152 19.63 -15.98 12.85
C SER A 152 18.57 -15.18 13.62
N SER A 153 17.93 -15.82 14.61
CA SER A 153 16.94 -15.15 15.46
C SER A 153 17.50 -13.89 16.16
N GLU A 154 18.77 -13.93 16.59
CA GLU A 154 19.45 -12.78 17.22
C GLU A 154 19.61 -11.59 16.25
N GLU A 155 19.86 -11.85 14.97
CA GLU A 155 19.96 -10.79 13.96
C GLU A 155 18.59 -10.20 13.65
N LYS A 156 17.55 -11.04 13.54
CA LYS A 156 16.17 -10.58 13.36
C LYS A 156 15.70 -9.72 14.54
N GLU A 157 16.05 -10.07 15.77
CA GLU A 157 15.76 -9.25 16.96
C GLU A 157 16.45 -7.89 16.92
N LYS A 158 17.72 -7.83 16.49
CA LYS A 158 18.43 -6.55 16.29
C LYS A 158 17.77 -5.69 15.20
N LEU A 159 17.27 -6.31 14.14
CA LEU A 159 16.50 -5.60 13.11
C LEU A 159 15.17 -5.08 13.65
N MET A 160 14.46 -5.87 14.46
CA MET A 160 13.22 -5.44 15.13
C MET A 160 13.45 -4.24 16.05
N ALA A 161 14.55 -4.23 16.80
CA ALA A 161 14.95 -3.10 17.65
C ALA A 161 15.20 -1.82 16.83
N ARG A 162 15.82 -1.92 15.64
CA ARG A 162 16.01 -0.77 14.72
C ARG A 162 14.69 -0.18 14.23
N LEU A 163 13.63 -0.97 14.21
CA LEU A 163 12.30 -0.56 13.79
C LEU A 163 11.45 -0.01 14.95
N GLU A 164 11.93 0.10 16.19
CA GLU A 164 11.15 0.55 17.35
C GLU A 164 10.50 1.92 17.19
N ALA A 165 11.21 2.91 16.65
CA ALA A 165 10.75 4.29 16.58
C ALA A 165 10.23 4.71 15.19
N ILE A 166 9.89 3.76 14.31
CA ILE A 166 9.68 4.02 12.88
C ILE A 166 8.22 3.84 12.50
N ASP A 167 7.70 4.78 11.72
CA ASP A 167 6.33 4.77 11.21
C ASP A 167 6.09 3.62 10.23
N CYS A 168 4.91 3.00 10.33
CA CYS A 168 4.51 1.85 9.53
C CYS A 168 4.75 2.05 8.03
N ASP A 169 4.47 3.25 7.55
CA ASP A 169 4.48 3.63 6.13
C ASP A 169 5.89 3.59 5.51
N VAL A 170 6.94 3.61 6.33
CA VAL A 170 8.33 3.72 5.88
C VAL A 170 9.19 2.53 6.32
N ILE A 171 8.67 1.61 7.14
CA ILE A 171 9.40 0.42 7.62
C ILE A 171 10.04 -0.33 6.47
N ARG A 172 9.24 -0.56 5.42
CA ARG A 172 9.63 -1.31 4.23
C ARG A 172 10.86 -0.74 3.55
N CYS A 173 11.06 0.57 3.63
CA CYS A 173 12.16 1.28 2.97
C CYS A 173 13.32 1.62 3.93
N ARG A 174 13.20 1.30 5.23
CA ARG A 174 14.23 1.62 6.22
C ARG A 174 15.36 0.61 6.23
N LEU A 175 15.00 -0.65 6.01
CA LEU A 175 15.92 -1.77 5.94
C LEU A 175 16.36 -2.00 4.49
N ASP A 176 17.51 -2.64 4.33
CA ASP A 176 17.85 -3.21 3.03
C ASP A 176 16.82 -4.28 2.64
N PHE A 177 16.59 -4.49 1.35
CA PHE A 177 15.58 -5.45 0.90
C PHE A 177 15.84 -6.87 1.41
N GLY A 178 17.10 -7.27 1.57
CA GLY A 178 17.46 -8.57 2.17
C GLY A 178 17.05 -8.68 3.63
N GLU A 179 17.35 -7.65 4.43
CA GLU A 179 16.95 -7.55 5.85
C GLU A 179 15.42 -7.54 6.00
N TRP A 180 14.72 -6.75 5.17
CA TRP A 180 13.26 -6.70 5.16
C TRP A 180 12.64 -8.05 4.78
N THR A 181 13.16 -8.69 3.72
CA THR A 181 12.68 -10.00 3.26
C THR A 181 12.78 -11.05 4.35
N ALA A 182 13.88 -11.04 5.12
CA ALA A 182 14.09 -11.99 6.21
C ALA A 182 13.06 -11.86 7.35
N LEU A 183 12.63 -10.63 7.66
CA LEU A 183 11.57 -10.39 8.63
C LEU A 183 10.17 -10.67 8.04
N PHE A 184 9.93 -10.23 6.81
CA PHE A 184 8.62 -10.30 6.17
C PHE A 184 8.23 -11.72 5.75
N ALA A 185 9.19 -12.53 5.29
CA ALA A 185 8.94 -13.93 4.90
C ALA A 185 8.68 -14.86 6.10
N ASP A 186 9.10 -14.46 7.30
CA ASP A 186 8.88 -15.18 8.55
C ASP A 186 7.55 -14.75 9.19
N ASP A 187 6.62 -15.69 9.33
CA ASP A 187 5.27 -15.38 9.82
C ASP A 187 5.27 -14.84 11.24
N ASN A 188 6.16 -15.35 12.10
CA ASN A 188 6.20 -14.93 13.51
C ASN A 188 6.64 -13.48 13.61
N TYR A 189 7.71 -13.10 12.92
CA TYR A 189 8.21 -11.72 12.93
C TYR A 189 7.27 -10.76 12.20
N ARG A 190 6.66 -11.19 11.08
CA ARG A 190 5.63 -10.40 10.40
C ARG A 190 4.42 -10.16 11.28
N LEU A 191 3.96 -11.17 12.04
CA LEU A 191 2.87 -11.02 13.00
C LEU A 191 3.25 -10.12 14.18
N LEU A 192 4.48 -10.22 14.71
CA LEU A 192 4.97 -9.31 15.75
C LEU A 192 5.01 -7.86 15.27
N LEU A 193 5.50 -7.62 14.04
CA LEU A 193 5.43 -6.30 13.41
C LEU A 193 3.98 -5.85 13.24
N TYR A 194 3.11 -6.70 12.71
CA TYR A 194 1.70 -6.38 12.54
C TYR A 194 1.03 -6.00 13.85
N GLN A 195 1.24 -6.76 14.94
CA GLN A 195 0.71 -6.44 16.27
C GLN A 195 1.22 -5.11 16.80
N LYS A 196 2.49 -4.78 16.57
CA LYS A 196 3.08 -3.51 16.98
C LYS A 196 2.51 -2.31 16.22
N TYR A 197 2.20 -2.50 14.94
CA TYR A 197 1.68 -1.45 14.06
C TYR A 197 0.16 -1.51 13.88
N GLN A 198 -0.53 -2.38 14.63
CA GLN A 198 -1.98 -2.41 14.60
C GLN A 198 -2.51 -1.08 15.13
N PRO A 199 -3.48 -0.46 14.42
CA PRO A 199 -4.21 0.64 15.00
C PRO A 199 -4.90 0.17 16.27
N ILE A 200 -4.79 0.94 17.35
CA ILE A 200 -5.45 0.64 18.62
C ILE A 200 -6.95 0.57 18.35
N ASN A 201 -7.58 -0.57 18.65
CA ASN A 201 -9.03 -0.66 18.70
C ASN A 201 -9.49 0.21 19.87
N LEU A 202 -9.96 1.43 19.58
CA LEU A 202 -10.38 2.39 20.60
C LEU A 202 -11.43 1.80 21.54
N GLY A 203 -12.32 0.92 21.06
CA GLY A 203 -13.31 0.25 21.89
C GLY A 203 -12.68 -0.73 22.90
N GLU A 204 -11.77 -1.59 22.44
CA GLU A 204 -11.06 -2.51 23.34
C GLU A 204 -10.10 -1.79 24.29
N TRP A 205 -9.48 -0.70 23.83
CA TRP A 205 -8.63 0.15 24.67
C TRP A 205 -9.47 0.83 25.75
N LEU A 206 -10.61 1.43 25.37
CA LEU A 206 -11.56 2.01 26.31
C LEU A 206 -12.02 0.98 27.33
N GLU A 207 -12.41 -0.23 26.91
CA GLU A 207 -12.82 -1.29 27.83
C GLU A 207 -11.69 -1.68 28.80
N LYS A 208 -10.47 -1.92 28.30
CA LYS A 208 -9.34 -2.35 29.14
C LYS A 208 -8.89 -1.28 30.14
N GLU A 209 -8.87 -0.01 29.73
CA GLU A 209 -8.47 1.11 30.60
C GLU A 209 -9.60 1.52 31.56
N LEU A 210 -10.87 1.62 31.11
CA LEU A 210 -12.01 1.91 31.99
C LEU A 210 -12.13 0.88 33.13
N HIS A 211 -11.82 -0.40 32.86
CA HIS A 211 -11.86 -1.44 33.89
C HIS A 211 -10.73 -1.34 34.92
N GLN A 212 -9.58 -0.75 34.57
CA GLN A 212 -8.44 -0.62 35.48
C GLN A 212 -8.45 0.70 36.25
N THR A 213 -8.98 1.78 35.67
CA THR A 213 -8.79 3.14 36.21
C THR A 213 -10.10 3.81 36.66
N CYS A 214 -11.27 3.36 36.22
CA CYS A 214 -12.52 4.09 36.48
C CYS A 214 -13.47 3.38 37.46
N ARG A 215 -13.40 3.75 38.74
CA ARG A 215 -14.49 3.49 39.70
C ARG A 215 -15.44 4.70 39.77
N GLY A 216 -16.38 4.79 38.83
CA GLY A 216 -17.49 5.76 38.85
C GLY A 216 -17.52 6.75 37.68
N TRP A 217 -18.46 7.69 37.73
CA TRP A 217 -18.59 8.77 36.73
C TRP A 217 -17.44 9.78 36.88
N GLN A 218 -16.64 9.94 35.83
CA GLN A 218 -15.59 10.96 35.74
C GLN A 218 -15.92 11.99 34.66
N LYS A 219 -15.38 13.20 34.77
CA LYS A 219 -15.48 14.21 33.72
C LYS A 219 -14.43 13.89 32.64
N LEU A 220 -14.72 14.22 31.38
CA LEU A 220 -13.77 14.07 30.27
C LEU A 220 -12.43 14.77 30.51
N GLN A 221 -12.42 15.80 31.36
CA GLN A 221 -11.21 16.54 31.74
C GLN A 221 -10.33 15.74 32.72
N ASP A 222 -10.92 14.88 33.55
CA ASP A 222 -10.20 14.06 34.53
C ASP A 222 -9.41 12.94 33.81
N LEU A 223 -9.99 12.40 32.72
CA LEU A 223 -9.29 11.50 31.79
C LEU A 223 -8.10 12.19 31.11
N ASN A 224 -8.21 13.48 30.79
CA ASN A 224 -7.19 14.23 30.07
C ASN A 224 -5.90 14.45 30.89
N GLU A 225 -6.00 14.43 32.22
CA GLU A 225 -4.82 14.52 33.11
C GLU A 225 -4.09 13.19 33.28
N GLU A 226 -4.81 12.04 33.25
CA GLU A 226 -4.22 10.70 33.24
C GLU A 226 -3.72 10.24 31.86
N ILE A 227 -4.27 10.80 30.77
CA ILE A 227 -3.95 10.49 29.35
C ILE A 227 -2.64 11.16 28.86
N ASN A 228 -1.86 11.81 29.72
CA ASN A 228 -0.69 12.60 29.31
C ASN A 228 0.59 11.80 28.93
N TRP A 229 0.56 10.47 28.76
CA TRP A 229 1.76 9.71 28.33
C TRP A 229 1.57 8.71 27.18
N ILE A 230 0.41 8.64 26.52
CA ILE A 230 0.22 7.73 25.37
C ILE A 230 -0.45 8.46 24.20
N ILE A 231 0.13 9.59 23.80
CA ILE A 231 -0.06 10.08 22.43
C ILE A 231 1.29 9.92 21.71
N PRO A 232 1.58 8.74 21.11
CA PRO A 232 2.48 8.73 19.96
C PRO A 232 1.86 9.66 18.91
N ARG A 233 2.69 10.52 18.29
CA ARG A 233 2.32 11.52 17.28
C ARG A 233 1.79 10.94 15.96
N TYR A 234 1.05 9.83 15.98
CA TYR A 234 0.64 9.07 14.81
C TYR A 234 -0.85 8.72 14.88
N LEU A 235 -1.70 9.75 14.98
CA LEU A 235 -3.11 9.58 14.65
C LEU A 235 -3.27 9.75 13.13
N THR A 236 -2.98 8.69 12.38
CA THR A 236 -3.63 8.48 11.08
C THR A 236 -5.08 8.03 11.33
N PRO A 237 -6.06 8.47 10.53
CA PRO A 237 -7.45 8.07 10.71
C PRO A 237 -7.58 6.54 10.64
N LEU A 238 -8.44 5.99 11.51
CA LEU A 238 -8.90 4.61 11.48
C LEU A 238 -9.58 4.34 10.13
N TYR A 239 -8.82 3.78 9.19
CA TYR A 239 -9.41 2.97 8.13
C TYR A 239 -9.33 1.51 8.59
N PRO A 240 -10.42 0.71 8.49
CA PRO A 240 -10.29 -0.74 8.55
C PRO A 240 -9.22 -1.13 7.53
N VAL A 241 -8.27 -2.01 7.88
CA VAL A 241 -7.13 -2.42 7.04
C VAL A 241 -7.52 -2.40 5.57
N SER A 242 -7.19 -1.30 4.89
CA SER A 242 -7.46 -1.10 3.47
C SER A 242 -6.14 -1.31 2.76
N MET A 243 -6.16 -2.10 1.69
CA MET A 243 -4.99 -2.34 0.86
C MET A 243 -4.53 -0.99 0.30
N ARG A 244 -3.43 -0.45 0.83
CA ARG A 244 -2.94 0.86 0.44
C ARG A 244 -2.41 0.79 -0.99
N SER A 245 -3.18 1.28 -1.97
CA SER A 245 -2.62 1.61 -3.28
C SER A 245 -1.57 2.71 -3.06
N ASN A 246 -0.31 2.43 -3.41
CA ASN A 246 0.77 3.42 -3.45
C ASN A 246 0.65 4.32 -4.68
N SER A 247 -0.57 4.70 -5.10
CA SER A 247 -0.82 5.54 -6.26
C SER A 247 0.15 6.73 -6.33
N VAL A 248 1.00 6.70 -7.36
CA VAL A 248 1.71 7.86 -7.86
C VAL A 248 0.62 8.89 -8.19
N LEU A 249 0.66 10.05 -7.54
CA LEU A 249 -0.23 11.15 -7.90
C LEU A 249 -0.03 11.48 -9.38
N ASN A 250 -1.04 11.24 -10.21
CA ASN A 250 -1.05 11.84 -11.52
C ASN A 250 -1.29 13.34 -11.36
N LEU A 251 -0.26 14.13 -11.61
CA LEU A 251 -0.35 15.59 -11.49
C LEU A 251 -1.37 16.16 -12.48
N GLU A 252 -1.67 15.46 -13.57
CA GLU A 252 -2.65 15.89 -14.58
C GLU A 252 -4.09 15.88 -14.03
N ASP A 253 -4.42 14.93 -13.14
CA ASP A 253 -5.76 14.81 -12.53
C ASP A 253 -6.09 15.94 -11.54
N ILE A 254 -5.06 16.67 -11.10
CA ILE A 254 -5.23 17.85 -10.24
C ILE A 254 -5.75 19.02 -11.07
N TYR A 255 -5.37 19.13 -12.35
CA TYR A 255 -5.76 20.25 -13.20
C TYR A 255 -7.17 20.00 -13.79
N GLY A 256 -8.12 20.87 -13.44
CA GLY A 256 -9.50 20.82 -13.93
C GLY A 256 -10.52 20.24 -12.95
N THR A 257 -10.09 19.63 -11.84
CA THR A 257 -11.01 19.24 -10.77
C THR A 257 -11.43 20.45 -9.94
N LYS A 258 -12.72 20.50 -9.56
CA LYS A 258 -13.29 21.43 -8.56
C LYS A 258 -13.70 20.70 -7.28
N ASP A 259 -13.38 19.42 -7.18
CA ASP A 259 -13.70 18.59 -6.03
C ASP A 259 -12.70 18.87 -4.91
N GLU A 260 -13.19 19.48 -3.83
CA GLU A 260 -12.38 19.87 -2.67
C GLU A 260 -11.75 18.67 -1.95
N GLY A 261 -12.42 17.51 -1.93
CA GLY A 261 -11.87 16.30 -1.35
C GLY A 261 -10.64 15.82 -2.12
N LYS A 262 -10.71 15.88 -3.46
CA LYS A 262 -9.56 15.53 -4.32
C LYS A 262 -8.41 16.52 -4.19
N LEU A 263 -8.72 17.82 -4.09
CA LEU A 263 -7.71 18.86 -3.86
C LEU A 263 -7.01 18.69 -2.51
N ARG A 264 -7.75 18.37 -1.44
CA ARG A 264 -7.21 18.08 -0.11
C ARG A 264 -6.27 16.89 -0.11
N ILE A 265 -6.69 15.77 -0.69
CA ILE A 265 -5.85 14.55 -0.78
C ILE A 265 -4.58 14.83 -1.60
N ALA A 266 -4.70 15.58 -2.70
CA ALA A 266 -3.57 16.00 -3.51
C ALA A 266 -2.60 16.90 -2.72
N ALA A 267 -3.11 17.87 -1.96
CA ALA A 267 -2.30 18.78 -1.14
C ALA A 267 -1.50 18.02 -0.08
N GLN A 268 -2.14 17.10 0.64
CA GLN A 268 -1.49 16.26 1.66
C GLN A 268 -0.37 15.41 1.06
N LYS A 269 -0.67 14.68 -0.01
CA LYS A 269 0.30 13.82 -0.68
C LYS A 269 1.46 14.62 -1.27
N LEU A 270 1.19 15.76 -1.92
CA LEU A 270 2.24 16.62 -2.49
C LEU A 270 3.11 17.28 -1.42
N SER A 271 2.56 17.68 -0.27
CA SER A 271 3.33 18.21 0.87
C SER A 271 4.33 17.17 1.40
N ILE A 272 3.92 15.90 1.51
CA ILE A 272 4.82 14.81 1.94
C ILE A 272 5.91 14.54 0.89
N ILE A 273 5.55 14.47 -0.40
CA ILE A 273 6.48 14.23 -1.51
C ILE A 273 7.53 15.35 -1.62
N SER A 274 7.10 16.59 -1.37
CA SER A 274 7.92 17.81 -1.40
C SER A 274 9.15 17.73 -0.49
N ARG A 275 9.07 16.98 0.62
CA ARG A 275 10.17 16.79 1.56
C ARG A 275 11.29 15.87 1.03
N ARG A 276 11.03 15.06 0.00
CA ARG A 276 11.88 13.91 -0.37
C ARG A 276 12.39 13.89 -1.81
N TYR A 277 11.90 14.74 -2.72
CA TYR A 277 12.25 14.68 -4.16
C TYR A 277 12.66 16.03 -4.77
N SER A 278 13.80 16.05 -5.48
CA SER A 278 14.35 17.23 -6.18
C SER A 278 14.17 17.21 -7.71
N SER A 279 13.94 16.04 -8.32
CA SER A 279 13.93 15.86 -9.79
C SER A 279 12.64 16.31 -10.50
N ASN A 280 11.51 16.47 -9.79
CA ASN A 280 10.22 16.91 -10.35
C ASN A 280 9.66 18.18 -9.69
N LYS A 281 10.55 18.96 -9.05
CA LYS A 281 10.23 20.14 -8.25
C LYS A 281 9.32 21.15 -8.97
N GLU A 282 9.55 21.42 -10.25
CA GLU A 282 8.74 22.39 -11.00
C GLU A 282 7.31 21.92 -11.27
N LYS A 283 7.11 20.62 -11.55
CA LYS A 283 5.76 20.08 -11.77
C LYS A 283 4.96 20.05 -10.48
N ILE A 284 5.60 19.71 -9.37
CA ILE A 284 4.98 19.72 -8.03
C ILE A 284 4.60 21.15 -7.62
N LEU A 285 5.49 22.13 -7.83
CA LEU A 285 5.18 23.53 -7.55
C LEU A 285 4.00 24.05 -8.39
N LYS A 286 3.89 23.65 -9.66
CA LYS A 286 2.73 24.00 -10.50
C LYS A 286 1.42 23.42 -9.95
N ALA A 287 1.44 22.16 -9.52
CA ALA A 287 0.26 21.50 -8.98
C ALA A 287 -0.17 22.11 -7.63
N LEU A 288 0.78 22.38 -6.73
CA LEU A 288 0.52 23.04 -5.45
C LEU A 288 -0.04 24.46 -5.64
N ASN A 289 0.49 25.22 -6.60
CA ASN A 289 -0.04 26.54 -6.94
C ASN A 289 -1.47 26.48 -7.49
N TYR A 290 -1.78 25.47 -8.30
CA TYR A 290 -3.14 25.24 -8.79
C TYR A 290 -4.10 24.98 -7.62
N ILE A 291 -3.71 24.14 -6.65
CA ILE A 291 -4.52 23.85 -5.46
C ILE A 291 -4.79 25.12 -4.66
N ILE A 292 -3.76 25.94 -4.39
CA ILE A 292 -3.93 27.21 -3.65
C ILE A 292 -4.94 28.15 -4.32
N THR A 293 -4.93 28.18 -5.65
CA THR A 293 -5.77 29.11 -6.43
C THR A 293 -7.22 28.63 -6.57
N ASN A 294 -7.44 27.32 -6.56
CA ASN A 294 -8.75 26.72 -6.88
C ASN A 294 -9.50 26.15 -5.66
N SER A 295 -8.80 25.85 -4.57
CA SER A 295 -9.40 25.38 -3.32
C SER A 295 -10.07 26.55 -2.57
N GLN A 296 -11.26 26.28 -2.02
CA GLN A 296 -11.94 27.20 -1.09
C GLN A 296 -11.68 26.84 0.38
N ASP A 297 -11.10 25.68 0.62
CA ASP A 297 -10.80 25.16 1.95
C ASP A 297 -9.46 25.70 2.48
N GLU A 298 -9.49 26.28 3.67
CA GLU A 298 -8.31 26.92 4.27
C GLU A 298 -7.24 25.90 4.66
N GLU A 299 -7.64 24.73 5.19
CA GLU A 299 -6.72 23.64 5.55
C GLU A 299 -6.00 23.10 4.31
N THR A 300 -6.72 22.90 3.21
CA THR A 300 -6.18 22.45 1.93
C THR A 300 -5.18 23.46 1.33
N ARG A 301 -5.49 24.76 1.40
CA ARG A 301 -4.55 25.81 0.98
C ARG A 301 -3.32 25.89 1.87
N TRP A 302 -3.48 25.70 3.18
CA TRP A 302 -2.37 25.69 4.13
C TRP A 302 -1.41 24.53 3.86
N LEU A 303 -1.93 23.32 3.67
CA LEU A 303 -1.13 22.13 3.31
C LEU A 303 -0.37 22.32 1.99
N ALA A 304 -1.01 22.96 1.01
CA ALA A 304 -0.35 23.25 -0.25
C ALA A 304 0.76 24.30 -0.09
N ALA A 305 0.53 25.35 0.70
CA ALA A 305 1.51 26.40 1.01
C ALA A 305 2.72 25.85 1.78
N GLU A 306 2.48 24.90 2.70
CA GLU A 306 3.54 24.19 3.42
C GLU A 306 4.42 23.39 2.44
N GLY A 307 3.82 22.62 1.53
CA GLY A 307 4.55 21.89 0.49
C GLY A 307 5.40 22.81 -0.40
N ILE A 308 4.85 23.99 -0.75
CA ILE A 308 5.58 25.02 -1.51
C ILE A 308 6.77 25.55 -0.70
N TRP A 309 6.57 25.87 0.58
CA TRP A 309 7.63 26.36 1.45
C TRP A 309 8.77 25.35 1.56
N GLN A 310 8.45 24.06 1.72
CA GLN A 310 9.45 23.00 1.80
C GLN A 310 10.26 22.86 0.49
N LEU A 311 9.63 23.03 -0.67
CA LEU A 311 10.33 22.98 -1.96
C LEU A 311 11.11 24.26 -2.26
N LYS A 312 10.49 25.42 -2.05
CA LYS A 312 11.03 26.73 -2.40
C LYS A 312 10.58 27.76 -1.34
N PRO A 313 11.35 27.90 -0.24
CA PRO A 313 10.99 28.79 0.87
C PRO A 313 10.75 30.25 0.45
N ASN A 314 11.41 30.71 -0.61
CA ASN A 314 11.28 32.07 -1.14
C ASN A 314 10.17 32.21 -2.20
N HIS A 315 9.24 31.26 -2.30
CA HIS A 315 8.13 31.33 -3.25
C HIS A 315 7.01 32.24 -2.70
N PRO A 316 6.31 33.04 -3.54
CA PRO A 316 5.28 33.99 -3.07
C PRO A 316 4.13 33.36 -2.25
N HIS A 317 3.84 32.09 -2.52
CA HIS A 317 2.80 31.32 -1.82
C HIS A 317 3.36 30.41 -0.70
N ALA A 318 4.63 30.54 -0.35
CA ALA A 318 5.22 29.81 0.78
C ALA A 318 4.83 30.52 2.10
N GLY A 319 4.06 29.85 2.95
CA GLY A 319 3.81 30.29 4.33
C GLY A 319 3.03 31.60 4.50
N LEU A 320 2.24 32.01 3.51
CA LEU A 320 1.41 33.22 3.57
C LEU A 320 -0.07 32.86 3.39
N TRP A 321 -0.76 32.39 4.44
CA TRP A 321 -2.23 32.43 4.60
C TRP A 321 -2.58 32.27 6.08
#